data_AF-A0AAN9GLS9-F1
#
_entry.id   AF-A0AAN9GLS9-F1
#
_cell.length_a   1.000
_cell.length_b   1.000
_cell.length_c   1.000
_cell.angle_alpha   90.00
_cell.angle_beta   90.00
_cell.angle_gamma   90.00
#
_symmetry.space_group_name_H-M   'P 1'
#
loop_
_entity.id
_entity.type
_entity.pdbx_description
1 polymer ?
#
loop_
_entity_poly.entity_id
_entity_poly.type
_entity_poly.pdbx_seq_one_letter_code
_entity_poly.pdbx_strand_id
1 'polypeptide(L)'
;MGKSHAHCKCCKSDFSVAHAGKYDIERHCSSKTHLDKVAAKKSAESCQGIMKFIPAKQILPEEKAVVRAEAMFSEMIVKMNLPLSTADVISRTASFHYQSVWKTLVIML
;
A
#
# COMPACT_ATOMS: atom_id res chain seq x y z
N MET A 1 19.49 29.26 -9.28
CA MET A 1 19.87 27.86 -9.61
C MET A 1 20.41 27.84 -11.03
N GLY A 2 21.70 27.54 -11.20
CA GLY A 2 22.43 27.77 -12.45
C GLY A 2 22.18 26.69 -13.51
N LYS A 3 22.30 27.09 -14.79
CA LYS A 3 22.06 26.29 -16.02
C LYS A 3 22.94 25.03 -16.18
N SER A 4 23.70 24.67 -15.16
CA SER A 4 24.78 23.68 -15.21
C SER A 4 24.73 22.70 -14.04
N HIS A 5 23.60 22.61 -13.34
CA HIS A 5 23.37 21.64 -12.27
C HIS A 5 22.06 20.89 -12.49
N ALA A 6 22.07 19.60 -12.16
CA ALA A 6 20.90 18.73 -12.20
C ALA A 6 20.66 18.11 -10.82
N HIS A 7 19.38 17.97 -10.45
CA HIS A 7 18.98 17.32 -9.21
C HIS A 7 18.48 15.90 -9.48
N CYS A 8 19.05 14.92 -8.79
CA CYS A 8 18.58 13.54 -8.88
C CYS A 8 17.59 13.20 -7.76
N LYS A 9 16.33 12.91 -8.12
CA LYS A 9 15.29 12.48 -7.17
C LYS A 9 15.56 11.10 -6.54
N CYS A 10 16.30 10.23 -7.22
CA CYS A 10 16.70 8.93 -6.68
C CYS A 10 17.76 9.10 -5.59
N CYS A 11 18.80 9.87 -5.88
CA CYS A 11 19.94 10.07 -5.00
C CYS A 11 19.73 11.14 -3.93
N LYS A 12 18.75 12.03 -4.14
CA LYS A 12 18.51 13.27 -3.38
C LYS A 12 19.75 14.17 -3.33
N SER A 13 20.41 14.32 -4.48
CA SER A 13 21.68 15.03 -4.60
C SER A 13 21.72 15.88 -5.86
N ASP A 14 22.31 17.06 -5.75
CA ASP A 14 22.64 17.92 -6.87
C ASP A 14 24.03 17.55 -7.42
N PHE A 15 24.15 17.53 -8.75
CA PHE A 15 25.43 17.29 -9.42
C PHE A 15 25.60 18.24 -10.60
N SER A 16 26.86 18.51 -10.96
CA SER A 16 27.18 19.37 -12.09
C SER A 16 26.95 18.64 -13.42
N VAL A 17 26.33 19.34 -14.35
CA VAL A 17 26.18 18.96 -15.77
C VAL A 17 26.89 19.96 -16.68
N ALA A 18 27.80 20.76 -16.12
CA ALA A 18 28.48 21.87 -16.81
C ALA A 18 29.40 21.44 -17.95
N HIS A 19 29.90 20.19 -17.92
CA HIS A 19 30.97 19.76 -18.80
C HIS A 19 30.43 19.06 -20.03
N ALA A 20 29.73 17.96 -19.84
CA ALA A 20 29.27 17.10 -20.93
C ALA A 20 27.75 16.89 -20.92
N GLY A 21 27.03 17.62 -20.06
CA GLY A 21 25.57 17.67 -20.03
C GLY A 21 24.94 16.28 -19.89
N LYS A 22 24.45 15.73 -21.01
CA LYS A 22 23.88 14.38 -21.11
C LYS A 22 24.83 13.29 -20.61
N TYR A 23 26.12 13.36 -20.96
CA TYR A 23 27.09 12.35 -20.52
C TYR A 23 27.31 12.37 -19.00
N ASP A 24 27.20 13.54 -18.36
CA ASP A 24 27.29 13.64 -16.89
C ASP A 24 26.09 12.98 -16.21
N ILE A 25 24.90 13.09 -16.82
CA ILE A 25 23.69 12.41 -16.37
C ILE A 25 23.83 10.90 -16.54
N GLU A 26 24.30 10.43 -17.69
CA GLU A 26 24.54 9.00 -17.94
C GLU A 26 25.55 8.42 -16.94
N ARG A 27 26.67 9.11 -16.73
CA ARG A 27 27.68 8.73 -15.73
C ARG A 27 27.09 8.68 -14.31
N HIS A 28 26.25 9.65 -13.95
CA HIS A 28 25.56 9.64 -12.66
C HIS A 28 24.62 8.42 -12.54
N CYS A 29 23.80 8.15 -13.56
CA CYS A 29 22.86 7.03 -13.57
C CYS A 29 23.54 5.66 -13.55
N SER A 30 24.71 5.54 -14.19
CA SER A 30 25.53 4.33 -14.19
C SER A 30 26.38 4.17 -12.93
N SER A 31 26.43 5.17 -12.05
CA SER A 31 27.21 5.08 -10.81
C SER A 31 26.63 4.00 -9.88
N LYS A 32 27.52 3.25 -9.21
CA LYS A 32 27.12 2.22 -8.24
C LYS A 32 26.16 2.78 -7.18
N THR A 33 26.44 3.97 -6.66
CA THR A 33 25.59 4.64 -5.66
C THR A 33 24.18 4.91 -6.17
N HIS A 34 24.02 5.30 -7.44
CA HIS A 34 22.70 5.49 -8.03
C HIS A 34 21.97 4.15 -8.19
N LEU A 35 22.65 3.15 -8.72
CA LEU A 35 22.10 1.81 -8.93
C LEU A 35 21.65 1.16 -7.61
N ASP A 36 22.48 1.23 -6.57
CA ASP A 36 22.17 0.69 -5.24
C ASP A 36 20.94 1.38 -4.64
N LYS A 37 20.83 2.71 -4.76
CA LYS A 37 19.67 3.47 -4.30
C LYS A 37 18.41 3.15 -5.10
N VAL A 38 18.52 2.95 -6.42
CA VAL A 38 17.39 2.52 -7.25
C VAL A 38 16.93 1.12 -6.88
N ALA A 39 17.85 0.18 -6.66
CA ALA A 39 17.53 -1.17 -6.21
C ALA A 39 16.85 -1.17 -4.84
N ALA A 40 17.35 -0.37 -3.89
CA ALA A 40 16.76 -0.20 -2.56
C ALA A 40 15.36 0.46 -2.61
N LYS A 41 15.13 1.40 -3.52
CA LYS A 41 13.79 1.98 -3.72
C LYS A 41 12.83 0.98 -4.35
N LYS A 42 13.25 0.21 -5.35
CA LYS A 42 12.42 -0.85 -5.95
C LYS A 42 12.02 -1.91 -4.92
N SER A 43 12.90 -2.26 -3.99
CA SER A 43 12.58 -3.19 -2.91
C SER A 43 11.67 -2.60 -1.82
N ALA A 44 11.63 -1.26 -1.69
CA ALA A 44 10.73 -0.54 -0.78
C ALA A 44 9.36 -0.20 -1.40
N GLU A 45 9.31 0.09 -2.70
CA GLU A 45 8.08 0.31 -3.49
C GLU A 45 7.30 -0.99 -3.72
N SER A 46 8.00 -2.12 -3.74
CA SER A 46 7.39 -3.40 -3.42
C SER A 46 6.98 -3.35 -1.96
N CYS A 47 5.69 -3.18 -1.67
CA CYS A 47 5.04 -3.17 -0.35
C CYS A 47 5.26 -4.46 0.49
N GLN A 48 6.37 -5.16 0.30
CA GLN A 48 6.81 -6.30 1.07
C GLN A 48 7.39 -5.91 2.43
N GLY A 49 7.73 -4.65 2.67
CA GLY A 49 8.31 -4.22 3.96
C GLY A 49 7.42 -4.58 5.17
N ILE A 50 6.13 -4.24 5.11
CA ILE A 50 5.16 -4.58 6.17
C ILE A 50 4.74 -6.05 6.09
N MET A 51 4.55 -6.57 4.87
CA MET A 51 4.11 -7.96 4.66
C MET A 51 5.15 -9.01 5.08
N LYS A 52 6.44 -8.64 5.22
CA LYS A 52 7.48 -9.51 5.77
C LYS A 52 7.33 -9.75 7.28
N PHE A 53 6.68 -8.85 8.01
CA PHE A 53 6.37 -9.03 9.43
C PHE A 53 5.10 -9.85 9.66
N ILE A 54 4.30 -10.05 8.61
CA ILE A 54 3.11 -10.88 8.65
C ILE A 54 3.49 -12.25 8.09
N PRO A 55 3.73 -13.27 8.92
CA PRO A 55 4.11 -14.60 8.43
C PRO A 55 3.04 -15.12 7.48
N ALA A 56 3.40 -15.27 6.20
CA ALA A 56 2.48 -15.67 5.13
C ALA A 56 1.83 -17.05 5.34
N LYS A 57 2.38 -17.86 6.25
CA LYS A 57 1.83 -19.16 6.67
C LYS A 57 0.67 -19.08 7.66
N GLN A 58 0.39 -17.91 8.25
CA GLN A 58 -0.60 -17.78 9.33
C GLN A 58 -1.91 -17.13 8.91
N ILE A 59 -2.00 -16.57 7.69
CA ILE A 59 -3.22 -15.91 7.25
C ILE A 59 -3.83 -16.68 6.09
N LEU A 60 -4.98 -17.30 6.34
CA LEU A 60 -5.77 -18.00 5.33
C LEU A 60 -6.25 -16.99 4.27
N PRO A 61 -6.42 -17.41 2.99
CA PRO A 61 -6.89 -16.51 1.93
C PRO A 61 -8.19 -15.78 2.29
N GLU A 62 -9.08 -16.44 3.02
CA GLU A 62 -10.34 -15.91 3.53
C GLU A 62 -10.13 -14.79 4.57
N GLU A 63 -9.19 -14.95 5.51
CA GLU A 63 -8.86 -13.91 6.49
C GLU A 63 -8.32 -12.65 5.81
N LYS A 64 -7.52 -12.81 4.74
CA LYS A 64 -7.06 -11.66 3.94
C LYS A 64 -8.21 -10.95 3.24
N ALA A 65 -9.19 -11.70 2.75
CA ALA A 65 -10.37 -11.13 2.11
C ALA A 65 -11.22 -10.33 3.11
N VAL A 66 -11.40 -10.87 4.34
CA VAL A 66 -12.13 -10.20 5.42
C VAL A 66 -11.43 -8.90 5.83
N VAL A 67 -10.13 -8.94 6.13
CA VAL A 67 -9.36 -7.75 6.52
C VAL A 67 -9.40 -6.68 5.42
N ARG A 68 -9.30 -7.09 4.15
CA ARG A 68 -9.40 -6.16 3.02
C ARG A 68 -10.79 -5.53 2.94
N ALA A 69 -11.85 -6.31 3.12
CA ALA A 69 -13.22 -5.81 3.10
C ALA A 69 -13.46 -4.80 4.24
N GLU A 70 -13.01 -5.11 5.46
CA GLU A 70 -13.11 -4.21 6.62
C GLU A 70 -12.35 -2.89 6.41
N ALA A 71 -11.15 -2.94 5.83
CA ALA A 71 -10.37 -1.75 5.51
C ALA A 71 -11.07 -0.86 4.48
N MET A 72 -11.60 -1.45 3.39
CA MET A 72 -12.35 -0.71 2.37
C MET A 72 -13.63 -0.09 2.92
N PHE A 73 -14.31 -0.81 3.80
CA PHE A 73 -15.53 -0.33 4.44
C PHE A 73 -15.24 0.83 5.41
N SER A 74 -14.14 0.75 6.16
CA SER A 74 -13.66 1.85 7.01
C SER A 74 -13.32 3.10 6.17
N GLU A 75 -12.64 2.91 5.03
CA GLU A 75 -12.35 3.99 4.08
C GLU A 75 -13.63 4.65 3.55
N MET A 76 -14.66 3.85 3.23
CA MET A 76 -15.97 4.35 2.81
C MET A 76 -16.63 5.20 3.89
N ILE A 77 -16.64 4.74 5.15
CA ILE A 77 -17.22 5.50 6.28
C ILE A 77 -16.57 6.88 6.40
N VAL A 78 -15.23 6.93 6.33
CA VAL A 78 -14.49 8.19 6.39
C VAL A 78 -14.81 9.10 5.20
N LYS A 79 -14.81 8.56 3.97
CA LYS A 79 -15.13 9.34 2.75
C LYS A 79 -16.53 9.93 2.76
N MET A 80 -17.49 9.17 3.28
CA MET A 80 -18.89 9.59 3.37
C MET A 80 -19.17 10.44 4.62
N ASN A 81 -18.15 10.72 5.43
CA ASN A 81 -18.25 11.43 6.72
C ASN A 81 -19.32 10.81 7.64
N LEU A 82 -19.38 9.48 7.65
CA LEU A 82 -20.27 8.74 8.53
C LEU A 82 -19.59 8.54 9.89
N PRO A 83 -20.36 8.50 10.99
CA PRO A 83 -19.83 8.12 12.29
C PRO A 83 -19.21 6.73 12.25
N LEU A 84 -18.07 6.53 12.94
CA LEU A 84 -17.43 5.21 13.01
C LEU A 84 -18.33 4.13 13.64
N SER A 85 -19.29 4.55 14.49
CA SER A 85 -20.33 3.67 15.03
C SER A 85 -21.22 3.02 13.97
N THR A 86 -21.21 3.54 12.74
CA THR A 86 -21.88 2.91 11.58
C THR A 86 -21.32 1.52 11.31
N ALA A 87 -20.02 1.30 11.58
CA ALA A 87 -19.42 -0.02 11.42
C ALA A 87 -20.00 -1.04 12.41
N ASP A 88 -20.13 -0.67 13.69
CA ASP A 88 -20.70 -1.54 14.72
C ASP A 88 -22.16 -1.92 14.42
N VAL A 89 -22.94 -0.95 13.94
CA VAL A 89 -24.35 -1.17 13.58
C VAL A 89 -24.44 -2.14 12.41
N ILE A 90 -23.66 -1.95 11.35
CA ILE A 90 -23.70 -2.80 10.17
C ILE A 90 -23.24 -4.23 10.51
N SER A 91 -22.16 -4.39 11.27
CA SER A 91 -21.69 -5.69 11.73
C SER A 91 -22.76 -6.42 12.57
N ARG A 92 -23.41 -5.72 13.52
CA ARG A 92 -24.48 -6.29 14.33
C ARG A 92 -25.69 -6.72 13.50
N THR A 93 -26.06 -5.92 12.50
CA THR A 93 -27.22 -6.20 11.64
C THR A 93 -26.97 -7.39 10.71
N ALA A 94 -25.75 -7.52 10.19
CA ALA A 94 -25.33 -8.66 9.39
C ALA A 94 -25.40 -9.98 10.19
N SER A 95 -24.96 -9.98 11.46
CA SER A 95 -25.07 -11.15 12.34
C SER A 95 -26.52 -11.56 12.61
N PHE A 96 -27.40 -10.58 12.80
CA PHE A 96 -28.82 -10.83 13.08
C PHE A 96 -29.54 -11.44 11.86
N HIS A 97 -29.27 -10.92 10.66
CA HIS A 97 -29.80 -11.51 9.43
C HIS A 97 -29.29 -12.93 9.19
N TYR A 98 -28.01 -13.20 9.46
CA TYR A 98 -27.47 -14.55 9.34
C TYR A 98 -28.19 -15.53 10.27
N GLN A 99 -28.38 -15.18 11.54
CA GLN A 99 -29.13 -16.01 12.50
C GLN A 99 -30.59 -16.21 12.11
N SER A 100 -31.24 -15.17 11.57
CA SER A 100 -32.64 -15.27 11.11
C SER A 100 -32.76 -16.23 9.93
N VAL A 101 -31.89 -16.11 8.93
CA VAL A 101 -31.91 -16.97 7.73
C VAL A 101 -31.63 -18.42 8.10
N TRP A 102 -30.67 -18.68 8.99
CA TRP A 102 -30.39 -20.04 9.47
C TRP A 102 -31.55 -20.64 10.26
N LYS A 103 -32.24 -19.85 11.11
CA LYS A 103 -33.44 -20.33 11.82
C LYS A 103 -34.57 -20.65 10.86
N THR A 104 -34.80 -19.84 9.82
CA THR A 104 -35.83 -20.10 8.81
C THR A 104 -35.49 -21.36 7.99
N LEU A 105 -34.22 -21.57 7.65
CA LEU A 105 -33.79 -22.75 6.89
C LEU A 105 -33.91 -24.06 7.70
N VAL A 106 -33.63 -24.02 9.01
CA VAL A 106 -33.73 -25.19 9.91
C VAL A 106 -35.19 -25.55 10.22
N ILE A 107 -36.12 -24.60 10.19
CA ILE A 107 -37.56 -24.87 10.38
C ILE A 107 -38.21 -25.47 9.12
N MET A 108 -37.59 -25.32 7.95
CA MET A 108 -38.07 -25.85 6.67
C MET A 108 -37.50 -27.23 6.30
N LEU A 109 -36.67 -27.84 7.16
CA LEU A 109 -36.13 -29.20 7.06
C LEU A 109 -36.74 -30.10 8.13
#